data_AF-A0A7Z0BJU1-F1
#
_entry.id   AF-A0A7Z0BJU1-F1
#
_cell.length_a   1.000
_cell.length_b   1.000
_cell.length_c   1.000
_cell.angle_alpha   90.00
_cell.angle_beta   90.00
_cell.angle_gamma   90.00
#
_symmetry.space_group_name_H-M   'P 1'
#
loop_
_entity.id
_entity.type
_entity.pdbx_description
1 polymer ?
#
loop_
_entity_poly.entity_id
_entity_poly.type
_entity_poly.pdbx_seq_one_letter_code
_entity_poly.pdbx_strand_id
1 'polypeptide(L)'
;MALLRSRKTMFVLSGLVVVGLVVSAAVGLFNAIGTAPAAAPPQGQGQQDGGQAPQGGGQAPGTAPDVDVLGQAPSGLAYVSDPEADVYCEQDACVRLVMVMTEDGELPEDSRETVETVVSHLTERGWEKQRPEGAREDQVFLSDGEHMLADTSSHDDPESPAVLMLGDAGDAPPSTP
;
A
#
# COMPACT_ATOMS: atom_id res chain seq x y z
N MET A 1 -36.13 26.82 -24.65
CA MET A 1 -35.85 25.42 -24.26
C MET A 1 -35.09 24.73 -25.40
N ALA A 2 -33.77 24.83 -25.41
CA ALA A 2 -32.93 24.35 -26.52
C ALA A 2 -31.65 23.67 -26.01
N LEU A 3 -31.79 22.78 -25.03
CA LEU A 3 -30.65 22.14 -24.36
C LEU A 3 -30.65 20.60 -24.48
N LEU A 4 -31.32 20.03 -25.48
CA LEU A 4 -31.46 18.57 -25.61
C LEU A 4 -31.07 18.06 -27.00
N ARG A 5 -29.94 18.52 -27.55
CA ARG A 5 -29.38 17.91 -28.77
C ARG A 5 -27.85 17.92 -28.83
N SER A 6 -27.20 17.64 -27.71
CA SER A 6 -25.77 17.29 -27.75
C SER A 6 -25.59 15.89 -27.19
N ARG A 7 -25.15 14.96 -28.05
CA ARG A 7 -24.81 13.59 -27.64
C ARG A 7 -23.69 13.59 -26.59
N LYS A 8 -22.80 14.58 -26.64
CA LYS A 8 -21.66 14.71 -25.70
C LYS A 8 -22.11 14.93 -24.26
N THR A 9 -23.13 15.75 -24.00
CA THR A 9 -23.61 16.01 -22.62
C THR A 9 -24.33 14.80 -22.02
N MET A 10 -24.95 13.95 -22.85
CA MET A 10 -25.57 12.71 -22.39
C MET A 10 -24.54 11.67 -21.93
N PHE A 11 -23.41 11.54 -22.66
CA PHE A 11 -22.33 10.62 -22.26
C PHE A 11 -21.64 11.06 -20.96
N VAL A 12 -21.47 12.36 -20.73
CA VAL A 12 -20.89 12.90 -19.49
C VAL A 12 -21.78 12.60 -18.28
N LEU A 13 -23.10 12.76 -18.40
CA LEU A 13 -24.04 12.45 -17.33
C LEU A 13 -24.12 10.94 -17.04
N SER A 14 -24.11 10.09 -18.07
CA SER A 14 -24.06 8.63 -17.88
C SER A 14 -22.75 8.19 -17.22
N GLY A 15 -21.61 8.77 -17.60
CA GLY A 15 -20.32 8.48 -16.96
C GLY A 15 -20.33 8.82 -15.46
N LEU A 16 -20.86 10.00 -15.10
CA LEU A 16 -20.96 10.43 -13.71
C LEU A 16 -21.86 9.54 -12.85
N VAL A 17 -22.99 9.07 -13.40
CA VAL A 17 -23.90 8.16 -12.68
C VAL A 17 -23.27 6.77 -12.47
N VAL A 18 -22.53 6.26 -13.45
CA VAL A 18 -21.85 4.96 -13.33
C VAL A 18 -20.72 5.04 -12.29
N VAL A 19 -19.91 6.11 -12.32
CA VAL A 19 -18.85 6.32 -11.31
C VAL A 19 -19.44 6.47 -9.90
N GLY A 20 -20.56 7.19 -9.74
CA GLY A 20 -21.22 7.32 -8.44
C GLY A 20 -21.79 6.01 -7.88
N LEU A 21 -22.22 5.08 -8.74
CA LEU A 21 -22.75 3.78 -8.33
C LEU A 21 -21.67 2.77 -7.93
N VAL A 22 -20.47 2.83 -8.53
CA VAL A 22 -19.38 1.89 -8.24
C VAL A 22 -18.75 2.14 -6.85
N VAL A 23 -18.74 3.38 -6.39
CA VAL A 23 -18.12 3.75 -5.09
C VAL A 23 -18.90 3.22 -3.88
N SER A 24 -20.19 2.90 -4.02
CA SER A 24 -21.03 2.49 -2.86
C SER A 24 -20.94 1.00 -2.50
N ALA A 25 -20.28 0.15 -3.31
CA ALA A 25 -20.27 -1.29 -3.11
C ALA A 25 -19.06 -1.82 -2.30
N ALA A 26 -18.00 -1.03 -2.09
CA ALA A 26 -16.76 -1.53 -1.50
C ALA A 26 -16.68 -1.46 0.05
N VAL A 27 -17.54 -0.68 0.71
CA VAL A 27 -17.41 -0.41 2.16
C VAL A 27 -17.99 -1.54 3.04
N GLY A 28 -18.80 -2.45 2.49
CA GLY A 28 -19.56 -3.43 3.28
C GLY A 28 -18.84 -4.74 3.64
N LEU A 29 -17.82 -5.15 2.88
CA LEU A 29 -17.28 -6.51 2.97
C LEU A 29 -16.25 -6.69 4.10
N PHE A 30 -15.49 -5.64 4.41
CA PHE A 30 -14.44 -5.66 5.44
C PHE A 30 -14.98 -5.81 6.88
N ASN A 31 -16.28 -5.58 7.10
CA ASN A 31 -16.90 -5.64 8.42
C ASN A 31 -17.30 -7.06 8.86
N ALA A 32 -17.16 -8.08 8.00
CA ALA A 32 -17.70 -9.43 8.24
C ALA A 32 -16.67 -10.48 8.69
N ILE A 33 -15.37 -10.21 8.62
CA ILE A 33 -14.32 -11.23 8.81
C ILE A 33 -13.80 -11.30 10.26
N GLY A 34 -14.10 -10.29 11.10
CA GLY A 34 -13.50 -10.14 12.44
C GLY A 34 -14.19 -10.85 13.61
N THR A 35 -15.29 -11.58 13.43
CA THR A 35 -16.03 -12.16 14.58
C THR A 35 -15.80 -13.65 14.77
N ALA A 36 -14.76 -14.01 15.53
CA ALA A 36 -14.67 -15.30 16.23
C ALA A 36 -14.54 -15.05 17.75
N PRO A 37 -15.37 -15.66 18.61
CA PRO A 37 -15.42 -15.33 20.02
C PRO A 37 -14.47 -16.23 20.82
N ALA A 38 -13.61 -15.63 21.65
CA ALA A 38 -12.91 -16.36 22.71
C ALA A 38 -12.92 -15.56 24.02
N ALA A 39 -13.85 -15.99 24.88
CA ALA A 39 -13.94 -15.90 26.34
C ALA A 39 -13.11 -14.82 27.11
N ALA A 40 -13.82 -13.93 27.80
CA ALA A 40 -13.34 -13.06 28.89
C ALA A 40 -13.48 -13.74 30.29
N PRO A 41 -13.12 -13.10 31.43
CA PRO A 41 -11.82 -12.54 31.90
C PRO A 41 -11.52 -13.01 33.38
N PRO A 42 -10.60 -12.42 34.21
CA PRO A 42 -10.86 -11.11 34.87
C PRO A 42 -9.65 -10.19 35.19
N GLN A 43 -9.87 -8.88 34.95
CA GLN A 43 -9.75 -7.72 35.86
C GLN A 43 -8.48 -7.45 36.70
N GLY A 44 -7.90 -6.26 36.53
CA GLY A 44 -7.00 -5.59 37.48
C GLY A 44 -6.82 -4.09 37.16
N GLN A 45 -7.16 -3.23 38.12
CA GLN A 45 -7.32 -1.77 38.05
C GLN A 45 -5.99 -0.99 37.91
N GLY A 46 -6.05 0.19 37.30
CA GLY A 46 -4.89 1.04 37.01
C GLY A 46 -4.43 2.02 38.11
N GLN A 47 -3.39 2.78 37.72
CA GLN A 47 -2.93 4.10 38.20
C GLN A 47 -1.59 4.16 38.97
N GLN A 48 -0.50 4.46 38.25
CA GLN A 48 0.78 5.14 38.60
C GLN A 48 1.77 4.83 37.44
N ASP A 49 2.76 5.60 37.00
CA ASP A 49 3.50 6.78 37.47
C ASP A 49 4.27 7.32 36.24
N GLY A 50 4.87 8.51 36.32
CA GLY A 50 5.72 9.04 35.25
C GLY A 50 7.02 8.24 35.09
N GLY A 51 7.38 7.93 33.84
CA GLY A 51 8.68 7.32 33.53
C GLY A 51 8.74 6.73 32.13
N GLN A 52 9.44 7.43 31.23
CA GLN A 52 10.22 6.90 30.10
C GLN A 52 9.60 5.70 29.37
N ALA A 53 8.80 5.97 28.33
CA ALA A 53 8.56 4.98 27.29
C ALA A 53 9.89 4.69 26.55
N PRO A 54 10.21 3.42 26.25
CA PRO A 54 11.38 3.08 25.46
C PRO A 54 11.27 3.71 24.07
N GLN A 55 12.41 4.11 23.50
CA GLN A 55 12.57 4.38 22.08
C GLN A 55 12.27 3.08 21.31
N GLY A 56 11.00 2.78 21.09
CA GLY A 56 10.54 1.87 20.05
C GLY A 56 10.36 2.72 18.79
N GLY A 57 11.05 2.36 17.71
CA GLY A 57 11.04 3.05 16.42
C GLY A 57 9.71 2.93 15.67
N GLY A 58 8.58 3.13 16.34
CA GLY A 58 7.29 3.33 15.69
C GLY A 58 7.29 4.72 15.07
N GLN A 59 7.41 4.77 13.75
CA GLN A 59 7.14 5.96 12.94
C GLN A 59 5.83 6.61 13.45
N ALA A 60 5.81 7.94 13.59
CA ALA A 60 4.61 8.62 14.05
C ALA A 60 3.41 8.26 13.15
N PRO A 61 2.26 7.86 13.70
CA PRO A 61 1.09 7.50 12.89
C PRO A 61 0.76 8.66 11.94
N GLY A 62 0.82 8.36 10.64
CA GLY A 62 0.60 9.34 9.56
C GLY A 62 1.84 9.77 8.76
N THR A 63 2.93 8.99 8.73
CA THR A 63 4.05 9.19 7.79
C THR A 63 4.32 7.90 7.04
N ALA A 64 4.52 7.96 5.71
CA ALA A 64 4.85 6.76 4.93
C ALA A 64 6.17 6.13 5.42
N PRO A 65 6.32 4.79 5.32
CA PRO A 65 7.59 4.15 5.61
C PRO A 65 8.73 4.70 4.76
N ASP A 66 9.94 4.71 5.32
CA ASP A 66 11.14 5.06 4.58
C ASP A 66 11.49 3.93 3.59
N VAL A 67 12.17 4.25 2.48
CA VAL A 67 12.65 3.24 1.53
C VAL A 67 13.65 2.28 2.17
N ASP A 68 14.37 2.72 3.20
CA ASP A 68 15.37 1.94 3.93
C ASP A 68 14.80 0.66 4.57
N VAL A 69 13.47 0.57 4.77
CA VAL A 69 12.82 -0.66 5.31
C VAL A 69 12.95 -1.85 4.35
N LEU A 70 13.08 -1.60 3.04
CA LEU A 70 13.37 -2.64 2.05
C LEU A 70 14.80 -3.18 2.18
N GLY A 71 15.66 -2.46 2.90
CA GLY A 71 17.09 -2.74 3.05
C GLY A 71 17.83 -2.66 1.72
N GLN A 72 18.94 -3.41 1.62
CA GLN A 72 19.76 -3.43 0.41
C GLN A 72 18.99 -3.95 -0.80
N ALA A 73 19.01 -3.19 -1.91
CA ALA A 73 18.46 -3.61 -3.19
C ALA A 73 19.21 -4.82 -3.78
N PRO A 74 18.59 -5.59 -4.71
CA PRO A 74 19.29 -6.64 -5.45
C PRO A 74 20.50 -6.09 -6.22
N SER A 75 21.48 -6.94 -6.51
CA SER A 75 22.67 -6.54 -7.28
C SER A 75 22.27 -5.93 -8.63
N GLY A 76 22.89 -4.80 -9.00
CA GLY A 76 22.57 -4.10 -10.25
C GLY A 76 21.35 -3.19 -10.19
N LEU A 77 20.62 -3.16 -9.07
CA LEU A 77 19.42 -2.34 -8.86
C LEU A 77 19.57 -1.39 -7.67
N ALA A 78 18.79 -0.31 -7.69
CA ALA A 78 18.68 0.67 -6.62
C ALA A 78 17.20 1.01 -6.37
N TYR A 79 16.86 1.24 -5.10
CA TYR A 79 15.57 1.81 -4.71
C TYR A 79 15.68 3.33 -4.67
N VAL A 80 14.82 4.02 -5.40
CA VAL A 80 14.82 5.48 -5.53
C VAL A 80 13.43 6.01 -5.16
N SER A 81 13.39 6.97 -4.25
CA SER A 81 12.16 7.64 -3.84
C SER A 81 12.49 9.04 -3.35
N ASP A 82 11.79 10.04 -3.86
CA ASP A 82 11.86 11.40 -3.35
C ASP A 82 11.11 11.49 -1.99
N PRO A 83 11.72 12.05 -0.94
CA PRO A 83 11.14 12.06 0.39
C PRO A 83 9.84 12.88 0.49
N GLU A 84 9.60 13.83 -0.42
CA GLU A 84 8.41 14.71 -0.41
C GLU A 84 7.48 14.43 -1.61
N ALA A 85 8.01 14.27 -2.82
CA ALA A 85 7.24 14.17 -4.04
C ALA A 85 6.60 12.79 -4.26
N ASP A 86 7.20 11.73 -3.71
CA ASP A 86 6.75 10.35 -3.89
C ASP A 86 5.93 9.83 -2.70
N VAL A 87 5.55 10.71 -1.76
CA VAL A 87 4.72 10.36 -0.60
C VAL A 87 3.29 10.85 -0.80
N TYR A 88 2.33 9.93 -0.65
CA TYR A 88 0.90 10.18 -0.81
C TYR A 88 0.16 9.76 0.46
N CYS A 89 -0.48 10.72 1.11
CA CYS A 89 -1.27 10.48 2.32
C CYS A 89 -2.76 10.72 2.06
N GLU A 90 -3.58 9.71 2.37
CA GLU A 90 -5.03 9.82 2.39
C GLU A 90 -5.56 9.44 3.77
N GLN A 91 -6.25 10.39 4.41
CA GLN A 91 -6.85 10.23 5.74
C GLN A 91 -5.82 9.78 6.80
N ASP A 92 -5.82 8.50 7.15
CA ASP A 92 -5.01 7.84 8.16
C ASP A 92 -3.91 6.94 7.58
N ALA A 93 -3.79 6.85 6.26
CA ALA A 93 -2.79 6.04 5.58
C ALA A 93 -1.85 6.89 4.71
N CYS A 94 -0.56 6.59 4.77
CA CYS A 94 0.45 7.18 3.90
C CYS A 94 1.20 6.07 3.16
N VAL A 95 1.41 6.27 1.87
CA VAL A 95 2.19 5.37 1.02
C VAL A 95 3.31 6.13 0.33
N ARG A 96 4.39 5.42 0.02
CA ARG A 96 5.55 5.89 -0.72
C ARG A 96 5.65 5.15 -2.05
N LEU A 97 5.84 5.88 -3.14
CA LEU A 97 6.26 5.29 -4.40
C LEU A 97 7.78 5.10 -4.39
N VAL A 98 8.21 3.89 -4.72
CA VAL A 98 9.60 3.48 -4.81
C VAL A 98 9.87 3.04 -6.24
N MET A 99 10.65 3.81 -6.97
CA MET A 99 11.13 3.45 -8.30
C MET A 99 12.31 2.49 -8.16
N VAL A 100 12.31 1.43 -8.96
CA VAL A 100 13.45 0.53 -9.08
C VAL A 100 14.24 0.92 -10.32
N MET A 101 15.47 1.37 -10.10
CA MET A 101 16.39 1.81 -11.15
C MET A 101 17.60 0.89 -11.20
N THR A 102 18.40 0.98 -12.26
CA THR A 102 19.74 0.40 -12.26
C THR A 102 20.65 1.15 -11.28
N GLU A 103 21.76 0.54 -10.86
CA GLU A 103 22.76 1.21 -10.00
C GLU A 103 23.36 2.48 -10.64
N ASP A 104 23.34 2.57 -11.97
CA ASP A 104 23.79 3.75 -12.73
C ASP A 104 22.73 4.86 -12.82
N GLY A 105 21.54 4.64 -12.25
CA GLY A 105 20.43 5.60 -12.25
C GLY A 105 19.64 5.62 -13.55
N GLU A 106 19.64 4.52 -14.31
CA GLU A 106 18.86 4.34 -15.53
C GLU A 106 17.58 3.53 -15.27
N LEU A 107 16.61 3.64 -16.17
CA LEU A 107 15.44 2.77 -16.11
C LEU A 107 15.84 1.36 -16.57
N PRO A 108 15.38 0.31 -15.86
CA PRO A 108 15.61 -1.06 -16.29
C PRO A 108 14.87 -1.34 -17.61
N GLU A 109 15.42 -2.24 -18.43
CA GLU A 109 14.86 -2.58 -19.75
C GLU A 109 13.52 -3.31 -19.68
N ASP A 110 13.32 -4.12 -18.63
CA ASP A 110 12.09 -4.88 -18.40
C ASP A 110 11.60 -4.68 -16.97
N SER A 111 10.48 -3.98 -16.82
CA SER A 111 9.90 -3.69 -15.51
C SER A 111 9.37 -4.94 -14.81
N ARG A 112 8.91 -5.96 -15.55
CA ARG A 112 8.38 -7.21 -14.97
C ARG A 112 9.51 -8.06 -14.43
N GLU A 113 10.56 -8.28 -15.22
CA GLU A 113 11.74 -9.02 -14.77
C GLU A 113 12.41 -8.33 -13.56
N THR A 114 12.42 -6.99 -13.56
CA THR A 114 12.91 -6.19 -12.42
C THR A 114 12.10 -6.43 -11.15
N VAL A 115 10.77 -6.35 -11.24
CA VAL A 115 9.88 -6.60 -10.10
C VAL A 115 10.02 -8.04 -9.61
N GLU A 116 10.08 -9.03 -10.50
CA GLU A 116 10.30 -10.43 -10.13
C GLU A 116 11.62 -10.64 -9.36
N THR A 117 12.69 -9.96 -9.80
CA THR A 117 13.99 -9.97 -9.13
C THR A 117 13.90 -9.38 -7.72
N VAL A 118 13.25 -8.22 -7.57
CA VAL A 118 13.02 -7.59 -6.25
C VAL A 118 12.18 -8.49 -5.36
N VAL A 119 11.12 -9.10 -5.90
CA VAL A 119 10.23 -9.99 -5.15
C VAL A 119 10.97 -11.22 -4.63
N SER A 120 11.78 -11.87 -5.47
CA SER A 120 12.60 -13.01 -5.05
C SER A 120 13.54 -12.61 -3.92
N HIS A 121 14.25 -11.49 -4.08
CA HIS A 121 15.21 -10.98 -3.10
C HIS A 121 14.57 -10.63 -1.75
N LEU A 122 13.42 -9.95 -1.75
CA LEU A 122 12.71 -9.63 -0.51
C LEU A 122 12.14 -10.88 0.16
N THR A 123 11.67 -11.86 -0.62
CA THR A 123 11.15 -13.13 -0.08
C THR A 123 12.24 -13.93 0.63
N GLU A 124 13.45 -13.96 0.07
CA GLU A 124 14.62 -14.58 0.72
C GLU A 124 14.99 -13.91 2.05
N ARG A 125 14.53 -12.67 2.26
CA ARG A 125 14.79 -11.86 3.46
C ARG A 125 13.62 -11.79 4.43
N GLY A 126 12.59 -12.63 4.21
CA GLY A 126 11.48 -12.80 5.15
C GLY A 126 10.22 -12.03 4.79
N TRP A 127 10.16 -11.35 3.64
CA TRP A 127 8.90 -10.84 3.13
C TRP A 127 8.03 -11.99 2.60
N GLU A 128 6.75 -11.96 2.92
CA GLU A 128 5.81 -13.00 2.53
C GLU A 128 4.83 -12.50 1.48
N LYS A 129 4.53 -13.34 0.49
CA LYS A 129 3.50 -13.05 -0.52
C LYS A 129 2.13 -12.95 0.12
N GLN A 130 1.47 -11.82 -0.08
CA GLN A 130 0.11 -11.58 0.38
C GLN A 130 -0.88 -11.70 -0.78
N ARG A 131 -2.13 -12.00 -0.44
CA ARG A 131 -3.26 -11.93 -1.37
C ARG A 131 -4.42 -11.20 -0.71
N PRO A 132 -4.42 -9.86 -0.76
CA PRO A 132 -5.54 -9.08 -0.25
C PRO A 132 -6.84 -9.45 -0.96
N GLU A 133 -7.96 -9.34 -0.25
CA GLU A 133 -9.27 -9.58 -0.86
C GLU A 133 -9.55 -8.57 -1.98
N GLY A 134 -9.99 -9.06 -3.13
CA GLY A 134 -10.26 -8.23 -4.31
C GLY A 134 -9.03 -7.81 -5.11
N ALA A 135 -7.82 -8.24 -4.71
CA ALA A 135 -6.62 -8.10 -5.53
C ALA A 135 -6.74 -8.85 -6.87
N ARG A 136 -6.12 -8.32 -7.92
CA ARG A 136 -6.03 -9.02 -9.20
C ARG A 136 -5.04 -10.19 -9.09
N GLU A 137 -5.28 -11.25 -9.86
CA GLU A 137 -4.44 -12.47 -9.85
C GLU A 137 -2.99 -12.21 -10.26
N ASP A 138 -2.77 -11.23 -11.13
CA ASP A 138 -1.46 -10.82 -11.64
C ASP A 138 -0.75 -9.80 -10.73
N GLN A 139 -1.42 -9.28 -9.70
CA GLN A 139 -0.86 -8.24 -8.86
C GLN A 139 -0.04 -8.82 -7.72
N VAL A 140 1.17 -8.30 -7.56
CA VAL A 140 2.08 -8.74 -6.50
C VAL A 140 1.90 -7.88 -5.25
N PHE A 141 1.75 -8.55 -4.11
CA PHE A 141 1.78 -7.95 -2.77
C PHE A 141 2.75 -8.73 -1.88
N LEU A 142 3.60 -8.02 -1.14
CA LEU A 142 4.50 -8.57 -0.13
C LEU A 142 4.27 -7.90 1.22
N SER A 143 4.54 -8.60 2.32
CA SER A 143 4.56 -8.03 3.67
C SER A 143 5.67 -8.63 4.51
N ASP A 144 6.31 -7.82 5.35
CA ASP A 144 7.19 -8.27 6.43
C ASP A 144 6.47 -8.33 7.80
N GLY A 145 5.14 -8.12 7.81
CA GLY A 145 4.30 -8.07 9.00
C GLY A 145 4.06 -6.66 9.56
N GLU A 146 4.93 -5.70 9.26
CA GLU A 146 4.79 -4.29 9.68
C GLU A 146 4.51 -3.36 8.49
N HIS A 147 5.02 -3.72 7.32
CA HIS A 147 4.91 -2.99 6.07
C HIS A 147 4.27 -3.86 4.98
N MET A 148 3.68 -3.19 4.01
CA MET A 148 3.12 -3.75 2.80
C MET A 148 3.79 -3.13 1.59
N LEU A 149 4.14 -3.97 0.62
CA LEU A 149 4.68 -3.57 -0.67
C LEU A 149 3.77 -4.10 -1.77
N ALA A 150 3.38 -3.24 -2.71
CA ALA A 150 2.55 -3.62 -3.85
C ALA A 150 3.24 -3.23 -5.15
N ASP A 151 3.17 -4.09 -6.16
CA ASP A 151 3.56 -3.73 -7.51
C ASP A 151 2.48 -2.87 -8.17
N THR A 152 2.91 -1.71 -8.65
CA THR A 152 2.07 -0.70 -9.34
C THR A 152 2.59 -0.37 -10.73
N SER A 153 3.57 -1.13 -11.21
CA SER A 153 4.20 -0.93 -12.51
C SER A 153 3.22 -1.19 -13.64
N SER A 154 3.34 -0.41 -14.72
CA SER A 154 2.59 -0.65 -15.96
C SER A 154 3.39 -1.55 -16.90
N HIS A 155 3.46 -2.84 -16.59
CA HIS A 155 4.31 -3.80 -17.31
C HIS A 155 4.00 -3.99 -18.81
N ASP A 156 2.81 -3.59 -19.26
CA ASP A 156 2.45 -3.68 -20.69
C ASP A 156 3.05 -2.52 -21.52
N ASP A 157 3.61 -1.51 -20.85
CA ASP A 157 4.31 -0.39 -21.47
C ASP A 157 5.82 -0.53 -21.26
N PRO A 158 6.61 -0.77 -22.33
CA PRO A 158 8.05 -0.95 -22.23
C PRO A 158 8.80 0.34 -21.83
N GLU A 159 8.17 1.51 -21.93
CA GLU A 159 8.76 2.78 -21.48
C GLU A 159 8.39 3.10 -20.02
N SER A 160 7.52 2.30 -19.39
CA SER A 160 7.08 2.52 -18.02
C SER A 160 8.09 1.98 -17.00
N PRO A 161 8.43 2.76 -15.96
CA PRO A 161 9.34 2.33 -14.90
C PRO A 161 8.74 1.20 -14.06
N ALA A 162 9.62 0.42 -13.43
CA ALA A 162 9.25 -0.44 -12.32
C ALA A 162 8.98 0.41 -11.08
N VAL A 163 7.74 0.41 -10.59
CA VAL A 163 7.30 1.24 -9.45
C VAL A 163 6.56 0.38 -8.44
N LEU A 164 7.05 0.43 -7.22
CA LEU A 164 6.49 -0.25 -6.06
C LEU A 164 5.82 0.78 -5.14
N MET A 165 4.71 0.39 -4.52
CA MET A 165 4.03 1.18 -3.50
C MET A 165 4.32 0.56 -2.13
N LEU A 166 4.94 1.31 -1.24
CA LEU A 166 5.30 0.93 0.12
C LEU A 166 4.42 1.66 1.13
N GLY A 167 3.78 0.95 2.04
CA GLY A 167 2.98 1.52 3.12
C GLY A 167 3.02 0.67 4.36
N ASP A 168 2.44 1.15 5.45
CA ASP A 168 2.27 0.33 6.65
C ASP A 168 1.26 -0.79 6.39
N ALA A 169 1.51 -1.97 6.95
CA ALA A 169 0.53 -3.04 7.06
C ALA A 169 -0.48 -2.63 8.15
N GLY A 170 -1.43 -1.76 7.82
CA GLY A 170 -2.26 -1.01 8.77
C GLY A 170 -2.54 -1.67 10.13
N ASP A 171 -2.29 -0.89 11.19
CA ASP A 171 -2.65 -1.17 12.59
C ASP A 171 -4.07 -1.76 12.68
N ALA A 172 -4.20 -2.97 13.24
CA ALA A 172 -5.48 -3.39 13.76
C ALA A 172 -5.95 -2.34 14.79
N PRO A 173 -7.19 -1.82 14.72
CA PRO A 173 -7.62 -0.74 15.61
C PRO A 173 -7.47 -1.19 17.08
N PRO A 174 -7.04 -0.29 18.00
CA PRO A 174 -6.88 -0.61 19.40
C PRO A 174 -8.23 -1.08 19.93
N SER A 175 -8.27 -2.32 20.38
CA SER A 175 -9.43 -2.92 21.03
C SER A 175 -9.73 -2.07 22.26
N THR A 176 -10.72 -1.18 22.16
CA THR A 176 -11.10 -0.34 23.28
C THR A 176 -11.79 -1.24 24.33
N PRO A 177 -11.32 -1.25 25.59
CA PRO A 177 -11.75 -2.21 26.61
C PRO A 177 -13.20 -2.07 27.06
#